data_AF-A0A3D5YAK6-F1
#
_entry.id   AF-A0A3D5YAK6-F1
#
_cell.length_a   1.000
_cell.length_b   1.000
_cell.length_c   1.000
_cell.angle_alpha   90.00
_cell.angle_beta   90.00
_cell.angle_gamma   90.00
#
_symmetry.space_group_name_H-M   'P 1'
#
loop_
_entity.id
_entity.type
_entity.pdbx_description
1 polymer ?
#
loop_
_entity_poly.entity_id
_entity_poly.type
_entity_poly.pdbx_seq_one_letter_code
_entity_poly.pdbx_strand_id
1 'polypeptide(L)'
;MVKQALSKLQGTSCKRQTNKIHFLNSDGELLPYKTESFDIVTSNLTYQWMNDIKTAFSEAYRVLRPGGGFVFSTLGTATLKELRMCYIEASAILSRNGLPAFIGFSDQPFIQSALANAGFKNISPATTNIIKTHDDMWGLLKNIKSIGAGNPFKDGDNSLARGSILKKMAEIYNDRFKI
;
A
#
# COMPACT_ATOMS: atom_id res chain seq x y z
N MET A 1 7.78 6.41 -5.51
CA MET A 1 6.36 6.79 -5.42
C MET A 1 6.14 7.91 -4.39
N VAL A 2 6.84 7.88 -3.24
CA VAL A 2 6.82 8.94 -2.21
C VAL A 2 7.13 10.35 -2.78
N LYS A 3 8.11 10.50 -3.69
CA LYS A 3 8.44 11.79 -4.33
C LYS A 3 7.28 12.43 -5.12
N GLN A 4 6.35 11.63 -5.65
CA GLN A 4 5.24 12.13 -6.47
C GLN A 4 4.02 12.52 -5.62
N ALA A 5 3.85 11.92 -4.44
CA ALA A 5 2.87 12.33 -3.45
C ALA A 5 3.29 13.65 -2.77
N LEU A 6 4.58 13.79 -2.44
CA LEU A 6 5.13 15.01 -1.84
C LEU A 6 5.07 16.20 -2.79
N SER A 7 5.39 16.04 -4.08
CA SER A 7 5.28 17.16 -5.04
C SER A 7 3.84 17.62 -5.24
N LYS A 8 2.85 16.73 -5.09
CA LYS A 8 1.43 17.08 -5.12
C LYS A 8 0.97 17.71 -3.81
N LEU A 9 1.47 17.28 -2.65
CA LEU A 9 1.15 17.93 -1.36
C LEU A 9 1.84 19.31 -1.21
N GLN A 10 3.03 19.48 -1.76
CA GLN A 10 3.76 20.75 -1.79
C GLN A 10 3.26 21.68 -2.91
N GLY A 11 2.78 21.12 -4.03
CA GLY A 11 2.24 21.88 -5.18
C GLY A 11 0.75 22.23 -5.07
N THR A 12 -0.03 21.46 -4.30
CA THR A 12 -1.39 21.83 -3.93
C THR A 12 -1.30 22.67 -2.66
N SER A 13 -0.88 23.93 -2.82
CA SER A 13 -1.04 24.94 -1.77
C SER A 13 -2.53 25.03 -1.44
N CYS A 14 -2.97 24.25 -0.46
CA CYS A 14 -4.19 24.53 0.26
C CYS A 14 -3.93 25.88 0.93
N LYS A 15 -4.43 26.96 0.32
CA LYS A 15 -4.37 28.35 0.82
C LYS A 15 -5.11 28.56 2.15
N ARG A 16 -5.41 27.49 2.90
CA ARG A 16 -5.75 27.52 4.32
C ARG A 16 -4.49 27.19 5.12
N GLN A 17 -3.58 28.15 5.16
CA GLN A 17 -2.46 28.14 6.10
C GLN A 17 -3.04 28.37 7.49
N THR A 18 -3.39 27.29 8.20
CA THR A 18 -3.55 27.37 9.64
C THR A 18 -2.16 27.19 10.24
N ASN A 19 -1.73 28.07 11.14
CA ASN A 19 -0.43 28.00 11.83
C ASN A 19 -0.25 26.74 12.72
N LYS A 20 -1.06 25.70 12.52
CA LYS A 20 -1.13 24.49 13.35
C LYS A 20 -0.78 23.21 12.58
N ILE A 21 -0.53 23.28 11.28
CA ILE A 21 -0.19 22.11 10.45
C ILE A 21 1.20 22.32 9.86
N HIS A 22 2.12 21.42 10.24
CA HIS A 22 3.49 21.41 9.74
C HIS A 22 3.68 20.19 8.85
N PHE A 23 4.17 20.41 7.63
CA PHE A 23 4.50 19.34 6.71
C PHE A 23 5.99 19.03 6.77
N LEU A 24 6.31 17.74 6.85
CA LEU A 24 7.69 17.26 6.85
C LEU A 24 7.81 16.13 5.84
N ASN A 25 8.91 16.13 5.09
CA ASN A 25 9.31 14.98 4.30
C ASN A 25 10.21 14.08 5.15
N SER A 26 9.75 12.88 5.43
CA SER A 26 10.45 11.91 6.27
C SER A 26 10.19 10.49 5.79
N ASP A 27 11.11 9.59 6.14
CA ASP A 27 10.86 8.15 6.10
C ASP A 27 9.94 7.76 7.27
N GLY A 28 9.00 6.85 7.01
CA GLY A 28 8.10 6.29 8.03
C GLY A 28 8.76 5.20 8.87
N GLU A 29 9.87 4.65 8.39
CA GLU A 29 10.73 3.68 9.10
C GLU A 29 11.82 4.37 9.94
N LEU A 30 11.94 5.70 9.85
CA LEU A 30 12.88 6.50 10.64
C LEU A 30 12.34 7.92 10.84
N LEU A 31 11.50 8.10 11.85
CA LEU A 31 10.86 9.38 12.13
C LEU A 31 11.82 10.34 12.86
N PRO A 32 12.01 11.59 12.37
CA PRO A 32 12.93 12.58 12.93
C PRO A 32 12.33 13.30 14.14
N TYR A 33 11.63 12.55 14.98
CA TYR A 33 11.02 13.01 16.22
C TYR A 33 11.60 12.25 17.40
N LYS A 34 11.65 12.90 18.55
CA LYS A 34 12.07 12.25 19.80
C LYS A 34 11.03 11.21 20.22
N THR A 35 11.46 10.28 21.06
CA THR A 35 10.55 9.37 21.77
C THR A 35 9.50 10.18 22.53
N GLU A 36 8.25 9.72 22.57
CA GLU A 36 7.16 10.35 23.33
C GLU A 36 6.81 11.80 22.90
N SER A 37 6.86 12.09 21.60
CA SER A 37 6.58 13.42 21.04
C SER A 37 5.10 13.68 20.71
N PHE A 38 4.29 12.63 20.47
CA PHE A 38 2.92 12.76 19.99
C PHE A 38 1.91 12.05 20.89
N ASP A 39 0.72 12.64 21.00
CA ASP A 39 -0.43 12.00 21.66
C ASP A 39 -1.14 11.02 20.72
N ILE A 40 -1.15 11.30 19.41
CA ILE A 40 -1.79 10.46 18.39
C ILE A 40 -0.89 10.37 17.16
N VAL A 41 -0.73 9.16 16.63
CA VAL A 41 -0.17 8.90 15.31
C VAL A 41 -1.29 8.34 14.44
N THR A 42 -1.40 8.83 13.21
CA THR A 42 -2.37 8.29 12.25
C THR A 42 -1.80 8.18 10.85
N SER A 43 -2.30 7.23 10.09
CA SER A 43 -1.86 6.96 8.73
C SER A 43 -2.98 6.36 7.91
N ASN A 44 -3.11 6.77 6.65
CA ASN A 44 -4.14 6.25 5.76
C ASN A 44 -3.47 5.64 4.52
N LEU A 45 -3.69 4.34 4.28
CA LEU A 45 -3.22 3.62 3.10
C LEU A 45 -1.74 3.86 2.77
N THR A 46 -0.87 3.86 3.78
CA THR A 46 0.57 4.10 3.60
C THR A 46 1.44 2.90 3.98
N TYR A 47 1.04 2.09 4.97
CA TYR A 47 1.89 1.01 5.49
C TYR A 47 2.16 -0.13 4.50
N GLN A 48 1.31 -0.33 3.49
CA GLN A 48 1.56 -1.31 2.42
C GLN A 48 2.75 -0.95 1.51
N TRP A 49 3.33 0.24 1.67
CA TRP A 49 4.49 0.70 0.90
C TRP A 49 5.80 0.67 1.69
N MET A 50 5.77 0.27 2.96
CA MET A 50 6.96 0.15 3.79
C MET A 50 7.81 -1.03 3.30
N ASN A 51 9.12 -0.84 3.26
CA ASN A 51 10.07 -1.92 3.03
C ASN A 51 10.09 -2.86 4.24
N ASP A 52 10.05 -2.29 5.46
CA ASP A 52 9.86 -3.02 6.70
C ASP A 52 8.74 -2.40 7.55
N ILE A 53 7.55 -2.97 7.38
CA ILE A 53 6.36 -2.56 8.14
C ILE A 53 6.52 -2.74 9.66
N LYS A 54 7.35 -3.68 10.13
CA LYS A 54 7.58 -3.87 11.57
C LYS A 54 8.38 -2.72 12.14
N THR A 55 9.44 -2.31 11.44
CA THR A 55 10.23 -1.12 11.79
C THR A 55 9.36 0.14 11.78
N ALA A 56 8.50 0.32 10.79
CA ALA A 56 7.56 1.44 10.75
C ALA A 56 6.55 1.45 11.91
N PHE A 57 6.10 0.28 12.39
CA PHE A 57 5.26 0.21 13.58
C PHE A 57 6.03 0.50 14.87
N SER A 58 7.27 0.02 14.99
CA SER A 58 8.15 0.36 16.11
C SER A 58 8.41 1.86 16.19
N GLU A 59 8.63 2.53 15.05
CA GLU A 59 8.79 3.99 15.01
C GLU A 59 7.51 4.74 15.40
N ALA A 60 6.35 4.30 14.91
CA ALA A 60 5.06 4.87 15.32
C ALA A 60 4.83 4.73 16.83
N TYR A 61 5.19 3.58 17.41
CA TYR A 61 5.12 3.36 18.85
C TYR A 61 6.10 4.26 19.62
N ARG A 62 7.37 4.32 19.17
CA ARG A 62 8.43 5.10 19.83
C ARG A 62 8.06 6.58 19.96
N VAL A 63 7.48 7.18 18.93
CA VAL A 63 7.15 8.62 18.96
C VAL A 63 5.88 8.93 19.75
N LEU A 64 5.10 7.91 20.15
CA LEU A 64 3.90 8.09 20.98
C LEU A 64 4.26 8.25 22.45
N ARG A 65 3.56 9.15 23.13
CA ARG A 65 3.58 9.28 24.59
C ARG A 65 2.94 8.06 25.25
N PRO A 66 3.24 7.76 26.52
CA PRO A 66 2.51 6.76 27.28
C PRO A 66 1.00 7.06 27.27
N GLY A 67 0.19 6.10 26.85
CA GLY A 67 -1.27 6.27 26.70
C GLY A 67 -1.71 6.91 25.38
N GLY A 68 -0.77 7.25 24.48
CA GLY A 68 -1.07 7.76 23.15
C GLY A 68 -1.71 6.71 22.23
N GLY A 69 -2.38 7.18 21.18
CA GLY A 69 -3.16 6.35 20.26
C GLY A 69 -2.52 6.20 18.89
N PHE A 70 -2.63 5.01 18.30
CA PHE A 70 -2.27 4.77 16.90
C PHE A 70 -3.47 4.26 16.11
N VAL A 71 -3.85 5.00 15.06
CA VAL A 71 -4.98 4.65 14.19
C VAL A 71 -4.54 4.67 12.75
N PHE A 72 -4.64 3.55 12.05
CA PHE A 72 -4.27 3.48 10.64
C PHE A 72 -5.20 2.60 9.82
N SER A 73 -5.13 2.80 8.50
CA SER A 73 -5.74 1.92 7.50
C SER A 73 -4.67 1.36 6.57
N THR A 74 -4.87 0.12 6.11
CA THR A 74 -4.03 -0.53 5.10
C THR A 74 -4.88 -1.48 4.25
N LEU A 75 -4.29 -1.97 3.17
CA LEU A 75 -4.93 -2.92 2.26
C LEU A 75 -4.60 -4.35 2.69
N GLY A 76 -5.62 -5.22 2.69
CA GLY A 76 -5.49 -6.64 3.05
C GLY A 76 -5.31 -7.55 1.84
N THR A 77 -5.04 -8.83 2.08
CA THR A 77 -4.78 -9.89 1.08
C THR A 77 -5.91 -10.13 0.07
N ALA A 78 -7.14 -9.68 0.35
CA ALA A 78 -8.24 -9.73 -0.60
C ALA A 78 -8.13 -8.67 -1.72
N THR A 79 -7.37 -7.60 -1.50
CA THR A 79 -7.24 -6.48 -2.43
C THR A 79 -6.62 -6.93 -3.74
N LEU A 80 -7.26 -6.72 -4.90
CA LEU A 80 -6.74 -7.08 -6.23
C LEU A 80 -6.36 -8.57 -6.39
N LYS A 81 -7.03 -9.48 -5.66
CA LYS A 81 -6.75 -10.91 -5.71
C LYS A 81 -6.92 -11.50 -7.11
N GLU A 82 -7.93 -11.04 -7.86
CA GLU A 82 -8.23 -11.48 -9.23
C GLU A 82 -7.06 -11.14 -10.16
N LEU A 83 -6.54 -9.91 -10.05
CA LEU A 83 -5.41 -9.46 -10.87
C LEU A 83 -4.12 -10.24 -10.55
N ARG A 84 -3.88 -10.57 -9.28
CA ARG A 84 -2.77 -11.46 -8.87
C ARG A 84 -2.93 -12.87 -9.44
N MET A 85 -4.14 -13.44 -9.39
CA MET A 85 -4.42 -14.75 -9.96
C MET A 85 -4.12 -14.78 -11.46
N CYS A 86 -4.62 -13.79 -12.22
CA CYS A 86 -4.35 -13.67 -13.66
C CYS A 86 -2.85 -13.59 -13.96
N TYR A 87 -2.07 -12.89 -13.13
CA TYR A 87 -0.62 -12.81 -13.33
C TYR A 87 0.10 -14.14 -13.08
N ILE A 88 -0.24 -14.84 -12.00
CA ILE A 88 0.39 -16.13 -11.67
C ILE A 88 0.16 -17.13 -12.82
N GLU A 89 -1.08 -17.19 -13.30
CA GLU A 89 -1.45 -18.07 -14.41
C GLU A 89 -0.80 -17.66 -15.73
N ALA A 90 -0.86 -16.38 -16.09
CA ALA A 90 -0.21 -15.88 -17.30
C ALA A 90 1.32 -16.10 -17.27
N SER A 91 1.95 -15.97 -16.10
CA SER A 91 3.38 -16.25 -15.92
C SER A 91 3.69 -17.72 -16.10
N ALA A 92 2.86 -18.63 -15.58
CA ALA A 92 3.02 -20.07 -15.79
C ALA A 92 2.89 -20.45 -17.27
N ILE A 93 1.88 -19.92 -17.97
CA ILE A 93 1.65 -20.17 -19.42
C ILE A 93 2.82 -19.66 -20.27
N LEU A 94 3.37 -18.49 -19.93
CA LEU A 94 4.48 -17.87 -20.66
C LEU A 94 5.86 -18.33 -20.16
N SER A 95 5.91 -19.32 -19.26
CA SER A 95 7.14 -19.83 -18.63
C SER A 95 8.05 -18.73 -18.08
N ARG A 96 7.45 -17.70 -17.45
CA ARG A 96 8.19 -16.61 -16.81
C ARG A 96 8.51 -16.95 -15.37
N ASN A 97 9.79 -16.84 -15.03
CA ASN A 97 10.29 -16.96 -13.66
C ASN A 97 10.43 -15.56 -13.04
N GLY A 98 10.24 -15.45 -11.72
CA GLY A 98 10.46 -14.22 -10.96
C GLY A 98 9.34 -13.87 -9.98
N LEU A 99 9.58 -12.83 -9.18
CA LEU A 99 8.60 -12.33 -8.21
C LEU A 99 7.37 -11.73 -8.93
N PRO A 100 6.18 -11.79 -8.32
CA PRO A 100 5.02 -11.12 -8.86
C PRO A 100 5.23 -9.62 -8.96
N ALA A 101 4.73 -9.02 -10.04
CA ALA A 101 4.81 -7.57 -10.27
C ALA A 101 3.93 -6.72 -9.33
N PHE A 102 3.40 -7.32 -8.26
CA PHE A 102 2.44 -6.71 -7.35
C PHE A 102 3.04 -6.54 -5.97
N ILE A 103 2.55 -5.52 -5.28
CA ILE A 103 2.74 -5.39 -3.83
C ILE A 103 2.08 -6.59 -3.14
N GLY A 104 2.81 -7.19 -2.21
CA GLY A 104 2.24 -8.13 -1.26
C GLY A 104 1.48 -7.35 -0.18
N PHE A 105 0.24 -7.77 0.10
CA PHE A 105 -0.53 -7.23 1.21
C PHE A 105 -0.44 -8.19 2.40
N SER A 106 -0.23 -7.65 3.59
CA SER A 106 -0.22 -8.45 4.81
C SER A 106 -1.63 -8.86 5.22
N ASP A 107 -1.75 -10.03 5.84
CA ASP A 107 -3.00 -10.45 6.48
C ASP A 107 -3.16 -9.81 7.88
N GLN A 108 -4.37 -9.89 8.41
CA GLN A 108 -4.69 -9.32 9.71
C GLN A 108 -3.88 -9.95 10.86
N PRO A 109 -3.72 -11.29 10.96
CA PRO A 109 -2.90 -11.89 12.02
C PRO A 109 -1.45 -11.39 12.04
N PHE A 110 -0.80 -11.27 10.87
CA PHE A 110 0.54 -10.72 10.76
C PHE A 110 0.61 -9.28 11.28
N ILE A 111 -0.33 -8.43 10.84
CA ILE A 111 -0.38 -7.02 11.27
C ILE A 111 -0.59 -6.93 12.80
N GLN A 112 -1.51 -7.69 13.36
CA GLN A 112 -1.75 -7.72 14.81
C GLN A 112 -0.50 -8.16 15.58
N SER A 113 0.18 -9.20 15.11
CA SER A 113 1.43 -9.68 15.71
C SER A 113 2.54 -8.62 15.63
N ALA A 114 2.69 -7.96 14.47
CA ALA A 114 3.68 -6.91 14.28
C ALA A 114 3.43 -5.70 15.21
N LEU A 115 2.17 -5.29 15.38
CA LEU A 115 1.78 -4.24 16.32
C LEU A 115 2.07 -4.63 17.78
N ALA A 116 1.72 -5.86 18.18
CA ALA A 116 1.97 -6.35 19.53
C ALA A 116 3.48 -6.37 19.83
N ASN A 117 4.29 -6.85 18.88
CA ASN A 117 5.75 -6.88 19.00
C ASN A 117 6.38 -5.48 19.08
N ALA A 118 5.76 -4.47 18.45
CA ALA A 118 6.18 -3.07 18.58
C ALA A 118 5.85 -2.46 19.95
N GLY A 119 4.97 -3.08 20.74
CA GLY A 119 4.57 -2.63 22.08
C GLY A 119 3.12 -2.17 22.19
N PHE A 120 2.36 -2.16 21.10
CA PHE A 120 0.95 -1.76 21.13
C PHE A 120 0.10 -2.76 21.93
N LYS A 121 -0.86 -2.21 22.67
CA LYS A 121 -1.86 -2.95 23.46
C LYS A 121 -3.27 -2.59 22.95
N ASN A 122 -4.28 -3.36 23.35
CA ASN A 122 -5.69 -3.11 22.99
C ASN A 122 -5.92 -3.02 21.46
N ILE A 123 -5.23 -3.88 20.69
CA ILE A 123 -5.29 -3.88 19.23
C ILE A 123 -6.68 -4.33 18.77
N SER A 124 -7.43 -3.42 18.16
CA SER A 124 -8.80 -3.65 17.65
C SER A 124 -8.85 -3.49 16.13
N PRO A 125 -8.61 -4.58 15.36
CA PRO A 125 -8.70 -4.52 13.91
C PRO A 125 -10.16 -4.54 13.45
N ALA A 126 -10.45 -3.84 12.36
CA ALA A 126 -11.70 -3.96 11.62
C ALA A 126 -11.37 -4.12 10.13
N THR A 127 -12.01 -5.09 9.48
CA THR A 127 -11.81 -5.38 8.06
C THR A 127 -13.12 -5.22 7.31
N THR A 128 -13.11 -4.50 6.19
CA THR A 128 -14.26 -4.35 5.30
C THR A 128 -13.82 -4.63 3.88
N ASN A 129 -14.55 -5.50 3.18
CA ASN A 129 -14.32 -5.75 1.76
C ASN A 129 -15.16 -4.77 0.94
N ILE A 130 -14.49 -3.89 0.20
CA ILE A 130 -15.13 -3.00 -0.76
C ILE A 130 -14.92 -3.60 -2.14
N ILE A 131 -16.03 -3.98 -2.79
CA ILE A 131 -16.01 -4.56 -4.13
C ILE A 131 -16.30 -3.45 -5.13
N LYS A 132 -15.40 -3.26 -6.09
CA LYS A 132 -15.58 -2.37 -7.23
C LYS A 132 -15.38 -3.15 -8.51
N THR A 133 -16.38 -3.11 -9.37
CA THR A 133 -16.40 -3.81 -10.65
C THR A 133 -15.90 -2.92 -11.78
N HIS A 134 -15.40 -3.55 -12.83
CA HIS A 134 -14.88 -2.90 -14.03
C HIS A 134 -15.25 -3.74 -15.26
N ASP A 135 -15.51 -3.07 -16.38
CA ASP A 135 -15.91 -3.74 -17.64
C ASP A 135 -14.83 -4.68 -18.18
N ASP A 136 -13.56 -4.39 -17.89
CA ASP A 136 -12.42 -5.24 -18.24
C ASP A 136 -11.20 -4.94 -17.35
N MET A 137 -10.14 -5.74 -17.54
CA MET A 137 -8.86 -5.54 -16.85
C MET A 137 -8.24 -4.16 -17.12
N TRP A 138 -8.44 -3.60 -18.32
CA TRP A 138 -7.84 -2.32 -18.69
C TRP A 138 -8.50 -1.15 -17.95
N GLY A 139 -9.81 -1.20 -17.77
CA GLY A 139 -10.59 -0.30 -16.93
C GLY A 139 -10.11 -0.33 -15.47
N LEU A 140 -9.90 -1.53 -14.93
CA LEU A 140 -9.30 -1.72 -13.60
C LEU A 140 -7.90 -1.07 -13.51
N LEU A 141 -7.00 -1.40 -14.43
CA LEU A 141 -5.63 -0.86 -14.42
C LEU A 141 -5.60 0.67 -14.59
N LYS A 142 -6.47 1.22 -15.43
CA LYS A 142 -6.65 2.67 -15.58
C LYS A 142 -7.12 3.32 -14.27
N ASN A 143 -8.05 2.67 -13.56
CA ASN A 143 -8.53 3.18 -12.28
C ASN A 143 -7.44 3.16 -11.20
N ILE A 144 -6.67 2.07 -11.10
CA ILE A 144 -5.52 1.96 -10.18
C ILE A 144 -4.49 3.07 -10.49
N LYS A 145 -4.16 3.27 -11.76
CA LYS A 145 -3.23 4.34 -12.17
C LYS A 145 -3.74 5.73 -11.82
N SER A 146 -5.06 5.96 -11.89
CA SER A 146 -5.67 7.26 -11.59
C SER A 146 -5.54 7.67 -10.12
N ILE A 147 -5.51 6.71 -9.19
CA ILE A 147 -5.31 6.96 -7.75
C ILE A 147 -3.82 7.09 -7.37
N GLY A 148 -2.92 7.11 -8.36
CA GLY A 148 -1.48 7.22 -8.14
C GLY A 148 -0.80 5.92 -7.72
N ALA A 149 -1.55 4.82 -7.65
CA ALA A 149 -0.97 3.49 -7.46
C ALA A 149 -0.31 3.04 -8.77
N GLY A 150 1.00 2.85 -8.71
CA GLY A 150 1.80 2.31 -9.81
C GLY A 150 2.52 1.03 -9.37
N ASN A 151 3.24 0.41 -10.30
CA ASN A 151 4.16 -0.66 -9.92
C ASN A 151 5.35 -0.06 -9.16
N PRO A 152 5.63 -0.44 -7.89
CA PRO A 152 6.79 0.06 -7.17
C PRO A 152 8.11 -0.52 -7.69
N PHE A 153 8.08 -1.66 -8.39
CA PHE A 153 9.25 -2.28 -8.98
C PHE A 153 9.65 -1.53 -10.26
N LYS A 154 10.65 -0.64 -10.15
CA LYS A 154 11.27 0.03 -11.30
C LYS A 154 12.36 -0.80 -11.98
N ASP A 155 13.05 -1.65 -11.21
CA ASP A 155 14.26 -2.36 -11.66
C ASP A 155 14.13 -3.90 -11.63
N GLY A 156 12.90 -4.42 -11.59
CA GLY A 156 12.62 -5.85 -11.62
C GLY A 156 12.23 -6.31 -13.03
N ASP A 157 13.22 -6.65 -13.84
CA ASP A 157 13.12 -7.50 -15.04
C ASP A 157 11.79 -7.41 -15.84
N ASN A 158 11.43 -6.22 -16.34
CA ASN A 158 10.34 -6.03 -17.30
C ASN A 158 9.04 -6.83 -17.00
N SER A 159 8.67 -7.00 -15.73
CA SER A 159 7.68 -8.02 -15.34
C SER A 159 6.28 -7.74 -15.90
N LEU A 160 5.92 -6.46 -16.08
CA LEU A 160 4.74 -6.01 -16.84
C LEU A 160 5.08 -5.31 -18.17
N ALA A 161 6.36 -4.98 -18.41
CA ALA A 161 6.79 -4.16 -19.55
C ALA A 161 6.79 -4.93 -20.88
N ARG A 162 6.87 -6.27 -20.86
CA ARG A 162 6.63 -7.07 -22.06
C ARG A 162 5.13 -7.18 -22.26
N GLY A 163 4.58 -6.43 -23.23
CA GLY A 163 3.13 -6.39 -23.48
C GLY A 163 2.44 -7.75 -23.65
N SER A 164 3.18 -8.83 -23.91
CA SER A 164 2.65 -10.20 -23.94
C SER A 164 2.05 -10.66 -22.61
N ILE A 165 2.65 -10.33 -21.45
CA ILE A 165 2.09 -10.73 -20.15
C ILE A 165 0.77 -10.00 -19.86
N LEU A 166 0.72 -8.69 -20.14
CA LEU A 166 -0.47 -7.88 -19.94
C LEU A 166 -1.60 -8.35 -20.86
N LYS A 167 -1.28 -8.67 -22.12
CA LYS A 167 -2.25 -9.27 -23.05
C LYS A 167 -2.78 -10.60 -22.50
N LYS A 168 -1.90 -11.48 -22.04
CA LYS A 168 -2.32 -12.79 -21.52
C LYS A 168 -3.14 -12.69 -20.24
N MET A 169 -2.76 -11.79 -19.35
CA MET A 169 -3.57 -11.47 -18.16
C MET A 169 -4.94 -10.91 -18.54
N ALA A 170 -5.03 -10.05 -19.56
CA ALA A 170 -6.28 -9.49 -20.03
C ALA A 170 -7.22 -10.57 -20.56
N GLU A 171 -6.68 -11.52 -21.34
CA GLU A 171 -7.45 -12.69 -21.81
C GLU A 171 -8.04 -13.47 -20.64
N ILE A 172 -7.21 -13.87 -19.66
CA ILE A 172 -7.64 -14.64 -18.49
C ILE A 172 -8.64 -13.85 -17.64
N TYR A 173 -8.39 -12.56 -17.44
CA TYR A 173 -9.27 -11.70 -16.65
C TYR A 173 -10.63 -11.55 -17.32
N ASN A 174 -10.65 -11.30 -18.64
CA ASN A 174 -11.88 -11.09 -19.37
C ASN A 174 -12.71 -12.37 -19.53
N ASP A 175 -12.07 -13.54 -19.54
CA ASP A 175 -12.75 -14.83 -19.53
C ASP A 175 -13.46 -15.12 -18.20
N ARG A 176 -12.87 -14.68 -17.06
CA ARG A 176 -13.33 -15.08 -15.72
C ARG A 176 -14.07 -14.01 -14.92
N PHE A 177 -13.73 -12.74 -15.11
CA PHE A 177 -14.13 -11.64 -14.22
C PHE A 177 -14.80 -10.48 -14.94
N LYS A 178 -14.89 -10.53 -16.28
CA LYS A 178 -15.68 -9.57 -17.04
C LYS A 178 -17.14 -9.67 -16.65
N ILE A 179 -17.79 -8.52 -16.52
CA ILE A 179 -19.22 -8.36 -16.26
C ILE A 179 -19.89 -7.86 -17.55
#